data_AF-A0A8T7BLU1-F1
#
_entry.id   AF-A0A8T7BLU1-F1
#
_cell.length_a   1.000
_cell.length_b   1.000
_cell.length_c   1.000
_cell.angle_alpha   90.00
_cell.angle_beta   90.00
_cell.angle_gamma   90.00
#
_symmetry.space_group_name_H-M   'P 1'
#
loop_
_entity.id
_entity.type
_entity.pdbx_description
1 polymer ?
#
loop_
_entity_poly.entity_id
_entity_poly.type
_entity_poly.pdbx_seq_one_letter_code
_entity_poly.pdbx_strand_id
1 'polypeptide(L)'
;MYSPLSIAEKAPPLSSSPWRFALYFYLQSRITLLAILIFEAAQAACTIMLPYAVKEIIDAVTLANETGTDIFSATQDALVLFALLNLGIVLFSRASGAALVMTGPKLRREIRRSLFSYLQHHSHRYFISHFAGSLANRIAEVSMSCMHALWTITFDFYPLIIKSAVALIILFNTSGDLAMVLSLWLGIYIYVSYILAKRCRSYSQDFAAARSLVTGKIVDSVTNVMNAKMFARREYEEDYLTDYLNHEVDHAL
;
A
#
# COMPACT_ATOMS: atom_id res chain seq x y z
N MET A 1 -13.36 51.16 11.22
CA MET A 1 -14.11 50.11 10.51
C MET A 1 -13.10 49.04 10.08
N TYR A 2 -12.72 48.16 11.00
CA TYR A 2 -11.75 47.09 10.72
C TYR A 2 -12.49 45.91 10.10
N SER A 3 -12.13 45.51 8.88
CA SER A 3 -12.63 44.28 8.26
C SER A 3 -11.84 43.10 8.87
N PRO A 4 -12.48 42.15 9.57
CA PRO A 4 -11.75 41.09 10.28
C PRO A 4 -11.44 39.86 9.40
N LEU A 5 -11.42 39.98 8.07
CA LEU A 5 -11.30 38.81 7.17
C LEU A 5 -10.22 38.97 6.07
N SER A 6 -9.16 39.69 6.36
CA SER A 6 -7.93 39.74 5.56
C SER A 6 -6.82 39.17 6.47
N ILE A 7 -6.16 38.03 6.27
CA ILE A 7 -5.56 37.44 5.09
C ILE A 7 -5.21 35.97 5.48
N ALA A 8 -5.74 34.97 4.77
CA ALA A 8 -5.44 33.55 4.99
C ALA A 8 -4.32 33.08 4.03
N GLU A 9 -3.13 33.68 4.10
CA GLU A 9 -2.11 33.62 3.03
C GLU A 9 -1.03 32.54 3.16
N LYS A 10 -1.15 31.55 4.05
CA LYS A 10 -0.16 30.43 4.06
C LYS A 10 -0.78 29.06 4.34
N ALA A 11 -1.83 28.71 3.60
CA ALA A 11 -2.13 27.29 3.41
C ALA A 11 -1.04 26.68 2.50
N PRO A 12 -0.35 25.59 2.90
CA PRO A 12 0.57 24.92 2.00
C PRO A 12 -0.20 24.50 0.74
N PRO A 13 0.34 24.71 -0.48
CA PRO A 13 -0.35 24.33 -1.71
C PRO A 13 -0.41 22.80 -1.81
N LEU A 14 -1.43 22.20 -1.19
CA LEU A 14 -1.71 20.78 -1.30
C LEU A 14 -2.34 20.53 -2.66
N SER A 15 -1.76 19.60 -3.43
CA SER A 15 -2.28 19.28 -4.76
C SER A 15 -3.62 18.55 -4.67
N SER A 16 -4.54 18.86 -5.59
CA SER A 16 -5.83 18.16 -5.73
C SER A 16 -5.70 16.71 -6.24
N SER A 17 -4.56 16.33 -6.80
CA SER A 17 -4.30 14.97 -7.28
C SER A 17 -3.74 14.09 -6.15
N PRO A 18 -4.35 12.92 -5.85
CA PRO A 18 -3.90 12.04 -4.77
C PRO A 18 -2.44 11.57 -4.95
N TRP A 19 -2.04 11.29 -6.18
CA TRP A 19 -0.68 10.85 -6.49
C TRP A 19 0.36 11.95 -6.23
N ARG A 20 0.10 13.18 -6.70
CA ARG A 20 1.01 14.32 -6.48
C ARG A 20 1.11 14.67 -5.00
N PHE A 21 0.01 14.54 -4.26
CA PHE A 21 -0.02 14.76 -2.81
C PHE A 21 0.88 13.75 -2.10
N ALA A 22 0.69 12.46 -2.36
CA ALA A 22 1.51 11.40 -1.75
C ALA A 22 2.99 11.56 -2.10
N LEU A 23 3.29 11.81 -3.39
CA LEU A 23 4.64 11.98 -3.89
C LEU A 23 5.38 13.14 -3.21
N TYR A 24 4.70 14.27 -2.96
CA TYR A 24 5.27 15.41 -2.24
C TYR A 24 5.82 15.00 -0.86
N PHE A 25 5.05 14.24 -0.07
CA PHE A 25 5.50 13.79 1.25
C PHE A 25 6.55 12.69 1.19
N TYR A 26 6.48 11.81 0.18
CA TYR A 26 7.49 10.78 -0.03
C TYR A 26 8.85 11.43 -0.33
N LEU A 27 8.89 12.39 -1.24
CA LEU A 27 10.13 13.09 -1.62
C LEU A 27 10.77 13.89 -0.48
N GLN A 28 10.01 14.23 0.56
CA GLN A 28 10.55 14.85 1.77
C GLN A 28 11.53 13.91 2.51
N SER A 29 11.33 12.59 2.42
CA SER A 29 12.22 11.56 2.98
C SER A 29 13.04 10.84 1.90
N ARG A 30 13.45 11.56 0.85
CA ARG A 30 14.13 11.00 -0.34
C ARG A 30 15.33 10.11 -0.03
N ILE A 31 16.16 10.44 0.96
CA ILE A 31 17.37 9.67 1.28
C ILE A 31 16.98 8.29 1.83
N THR A 32 16.03 8.26 2.77
CA THR A 32 15.57 6.99 3.35
C THR A 32 14.79 6.17 2.33
N LEU A 33 14.00 6.80 1.46
CA LEU A 33 13.35 6.10 0.36
C LEU A 33 14.34 5.47 -0.60
N LEU A 34 15.39 6.20 -1.00
CA LEU A 34 16.45 5.65 -1.84
C LEU A 34 17.15 4.47 -1.15
N ALA A 35 17.44 4.57 0.15
CA ALA A 35 18.02 3.47 0.91
C ALA A 35 17.08 2.23 0.94
N ILE A 36 15.79 2.43 1.16
CA ILE A 36 14.79 1.34 1.13
C ILE A 36 14.77 0.68 -0.26
N LEU A 37 14.71 1.46 -1.35
CA LEU A 37 14.71 0.94 -2.71
C LEU A 37 16.00 0.19 -3.04
N ILE A 38 17.16 0.67 -2.60
CA ILE A 38 18.45 -0.02 -2.80
C ILE A 38 18.48 -1.35 -2.06
N PHE A 39 18.07 -1.39 -0.80
CA PHE A 39 18.01 -2.65 -0.04
C PHE A 39 17.00 -3.61 -0.66
N GLU A 40 15.85 -3.12 -1.11
CA GLU A 40 14.85 -3.98 -1.75
C GLU A 40 15.33 -4.51 -3.12
N ALA A 41 16.07 -3.71 -3.87
CA ALA A 41 16.72 -4.17 -5.10
C ALA A 41 17.79 -5.23 -4.82
N ALA A 42 18.60 -5.06 -3.76
CA ALA A 42 19.60 -6.03 -3.34
C ALA A 42 18.95 -7.35 -2.87
N GLN A 43 17.86 -7.27 -2.10
CA GLN A 43 17.02 -8.40 -1.71
C GLN A 43 16.50 -9.14 -2.95
N ALA A 44 15.97 -8.40 -3.93
CA ALA A 44 15.43 -8.96 -5.16
C ALA A 44 16.54 -9.65 -5.97
N ALA A 45 17.73 -9.05 -6.07
CA ALA A 45 18.89 -9.64 -6.74
C ALA A 45 19.30 -10.97 -6.09
N CYS A 46 19.41 -11.04 -4.77
CA CYS A 46 19.69 -12.29 -4.07
C CYS A 46 18.62 -13.36 -4.33
N THR A 47 17.35 -12.96 -4.39
CA THR A 47 16.24 -13.88 -4.69
C THR A 47 16.33 -14.43 -6.11
N ILE A 48 16.67 -13.59 -7.08
CA ILE A 48 16.80 -13.98 -8.49
C ILE A 48 17.99 -14.93 -8.69
N MET A 49 19.06 -14.78 -7.90
CA MET A 49 20.22 -15.67 -7.94
C MET A 49 19.98 -17.01 -7.23
N LEU A 50 18.91 -17.15 -6.45
CA LEU A 50 18.67 -18.35 -5.66
C LEU A 50 18.51 -19.64 -6.52
N PRO A 51 17.77 -19.64 -7.64
CA PRO A 51 17.72 -20.81 -8.53
C PRO A 51 19.08 -21.18 -9.14
N TYR A 52 19.98 -20.21 -9.34
CA TYR A 52 21.33 -20.47 -9.80
C TYR A 52 22.15 -21.20 -8.72
N ALA A 53 22.05 -20.79 -7.46
CA ALA A 53 22.70 -21.52 -6.36
C ALA A 53 22.15 -22.95 -6.22
N VAL A 54 20.85 -23.16 -6.43
CA VAL A 54 20.25 -24.50 -6.46
C VAL A 54 20.80 -25.33 -7.63
N LYS A 55 20.96 -24.72 -8.82
CA LYS A 55 21.59 -25.38 -9.97
C LYS A 55 23.00 -25.85 -9.63
N GLU A 56 23.84 -24.98 -9.05
CA GLU A 56 25.21 -25.34 -8.65
C GLU A 56 25.23 -26.50 -7.63
N ILE A 57 24.27 -26.55 -6.70
CA ILE A 57 24.13 -27.68 -5.77
C ILE A 57 23.82 -28.97 -6.54
N ILE A 58 22.89 -28.93 -7.50
CA ILE A 58 22.52 -30.10 -8.31
C ILE A 58 23.73 -30.58 -9.13
N ASP A 59 24.43 -29.66 -9.79
CA ASP A 59 25.60 -29.99 -10.61
C ASP A 59 26.73 -30.59 -9.75
N ALA A 60 27.01 -30.01 -8.58
CA ALA A 60 28.01 -30.52 -7.64
C ALA A 60 27.69 -31.93 -7.12
N VAL A 61 26.43 -32.18 -6.75
CA VAL A 61 25.97 -33.51 -6.29
C VAL A 61 26.06 -34.54 -7.41
N THR A 62 25.70 -34.15 -8.63
CA THR A 62 25.77 -35.04 -9.81
C THR A 62 27.22 -35.44 -10.09
N LEU A 63 28.14 -34.47 -10.09
CA LEU A 63 29.56 -34.72 -10.30
C LEU A 63 30.18 -35.60 -9.19
N ALA A 64 29.81 -35.37 -7.93
CA ALA A 64 30.30 -36.17 -6.81
C ALA A 64 29.86 -37.63 -6.93
N ASN A 65 28.61 -37.86 -7.36
CA ASN A 65 28.08 -39.20 -7.57
C ASN A 65 28.78 -39.94 -8.73
N GLU A 66 29.17 -39.24 -9.79
CA GLU A 66 29.91 -39.82 -10.93
C GLU A 66 31.38 -40.13 -10.60
N THR A 67 32.03 -39.28 -9.81
CA THR A 67 33.48 -39.37 -9.52
C THR A 67 33.81 -40.16 -8.24
N GLY A 68 32.80 -40.49 -7.42
CA GLY A 68 32.99 -41.16 -6.13
C GLY A 68 33.71 -40.29 -5.09
N THR A 69 33.71 -38.96 -5.29
CA THR A 69 34.27 -38.00 -4.35
C THR A 69 33.31 -37.75 -3.19
N ASP A 70 33.83 -37.26 -2.06
CA ASP A 70 32.99 -36.94 -0.91
C ASP A 70 32.03 -35.79 -1.25
N ILE A 71 30.73 -36.08 -1.23
CA ILE A 71 29.63 -35.19 -1.59
C ILE A 71 29.72 -33.88 -0.80
N PHE A 72 30.13 -33.95 0.48
CA PHE A 72 30.20 -32.77 1.32
C PHE A 72 31.27 -31.78 0.86
N SER A 73 32.44 -32.29 0.46
CA SER A 73 33.53 -31.46 -0.06
C SER A 73 33.18 -30.82 -1.41
N ALA A 74 32.49 -31.57 -2.29
CA ALA A 74 32.08 -31.08 -3.61
C ALA A 74 30.97 -30.03 -3.55
N THR A 75 30.06 -30.13 -2.57
CA THR A 75 28.86 -29.26 -2.49
C THR A 75 29.05 -28.06 -1.55
N GLN A 76 30.16 -28.00 -0.80
CA GLN A 76 30.39 -26.98 0.23
C GLN A 76 30.25 -25.55 -0.31
N ASP A 77 30.88 -25.23 -1.45
CA ASP A 77 30.88 -23.88 -2.01
C ASP A 77 29.48 -23.46 -2.48
N ALA A 78 28.74 -24.39 -3.10
CA ALA A 78 27.37 -24.16 -3.55
C ALA A 78 26.40 -23.98 -2.36
N LEU A 79 26.60 -24.73 -1.27
CA LEU A 79 25.84 -24.57 -0.02
C LEU A 79 26.15 -23.23 0.67
N VAL A 80 27.43 -22.82 0.68
CA VAL A 80 27.82 -21.50 1.23
C VAL A 80 27.19 -20.38 0.41
N LEU A 81 27.22 -20.46 -0.92
CA LEU A 81 26.55 -19.50 -1.79
C LEU A 81 25.04 -19.44 -1.48
N PHE A 82 24.37 -20.59 -1.40
CA PHE A 82 22.94 -20.65 -1.07
C PHE A 82 22.62 -20.04 0.30
N ALA A 83 23.44 -20.33 1.31
CA ALA A 83 23.29 -19.79 2.65
C ALA A 83 23.51 -18.27 2.68
N LEU A 84 24.54 -17.76 1.99
CA LEU A 84 24.83 -16.33 1.88
C LEU A 84 23.73 -15.58 1.14
N LEU A 85 23.16 -16.15 0.07
CA LEU A 85 22.02 -15.54 -0.63
C LEU A 85 20.77 -15.46 0.26
N ASN A 86 20.45 -16.52 1.01
CA ASN A 86 19.34 -16.50 1.97
C ASN A 86 19.57 -15.49 3.10
N LEU A 87 20.79 -15.44 3.63
CA LEU A 87 21.17 -14.45 4.64
C LEU A 87 21.02 -13.03 4.06
N GLY A 88 21.48 -12.80 2.84
CA GLY A 88 21.34 -11.52 2.12
C GLY A 88 19.87 -11.12 1.96
N ILE A 89 19.00 -12.05 1.54
CA ILE A 89 17.54 -11.82 1.44
C ILE A 89 16.97 -11.33 2.77
N VAL A 90 17.29 -12.02 3.87
CA VAL A 90 16.78 -11.67 5.19
C VAL A 90 17.35 -10.32 5.64
N LEU A 91 18.66 -10.12 5.55
CA LEU A 91 19.31 -8.88 6.00
C LEU A 91 18.79 -7.66 5.24
N PHE A 92 18.73 -7.73 3.91
CA PHE A 92 18.26 -6.60 3.11
C PHE A 92 16.76 -6.34 3.28
N SER A 93 15.92 -7.38 3.34
CA SER A 93 14.48 -7.23 3.61
C SER A 93 14.21 -6.63 5.01
N ARG A 94 14.98 -7.04 6.02
CA ARG A 94 14.84 -6.49 7.37
C ARG A 94 15.38 -5.06 7.45
N ALA A 95 16.45 -4.73 6.74
CA ALA A 95 16.98 -3.37 6.67
C ALA A 95 15.99 -2.41 5.97
N SER A 96 15.42 -2.80 4.83
CA SER A 96 14.40 -2.02 4.12
C SER A 96 13.14 -1.85 4.96
N GLY A 97 12.65 -2.94 5.57
CA GLY A 97 11.50 -2.92 6.48
C GLY A 97 11.72 -2.04 7.72
N ALA A 98 12.87 -2.14 8.38
CA ALA A 98 13.21 -1.31 9.54
C ALA A 98 13.27 0.18 9.18
N ALA A 99 13.89 0.53 8.04
CA ALA A 99 13.96 1.90 7.55
C ALA A 99 12.56 2.48 7.27
N LEU A 100 11.64 1.67 6.71
CA LEU A 100 10.25 2.09 6.52
C LEU A 100 9.51 2.26 7.84
N VAL A 101 9.64 1.32 8.79
CA VAL A 101 8.98 1.38 10.10
C VAL A 101 9.43 2.60 10.90
N MET A 102 10.71 2.97 10.83
CA MET A 102 11.24 4.18 11.49
C MET A 102 10.74 5.48 10.84
N THR A 103 10.56 5.47 9.51
CA THR A 103 10.15 6.67 8.75
C THR A 103 8.64 6.86 8.73
N GLY A 104 7.88 5.77 8.79
CA GLY A 104 6.42 5.77 8.70
C GLY A 104 5.72 6.70 9.69
N PRO A 105 6.05 6.67 10.99
CA PRO A 105 5.48 7.60 11.97
C PRO A 105 5.81 9.07 11.67
N LYS A 106 7.02 9.37 11.19
CA LYS A 106 7.44 10.75 10.83
C LYS A 106 6.63 11.26 9.65
N LEU A 107 6.48 10.43 8.62
CA LEU A 107 5.68 10.72 7.43
C LEU A 107 4.20 10.93 7.80
N ARG A 108 3.62 10.03 8.60
CA ARG A 108 2.24 10.14 9.08
C ARG A 108 2.01 11.42 9.87
N ARG A 109 2.94 11.77 10.78
CA ARG A 109 2.88 13.00 11.55
C ARG A 109 2.84 14.23 10.65
N GLU A 110 3.71 14.28 9.64
CA GLU A 110 3.78 15.42 8.72
C GLU A 110 2.50 15.56 7.89
N ILE A 111 2.00 14.46 7.31
CA ILE A 111 0.73 14.44 6.56
C ILE A 111 -0.42 14.95 7.45
N ARG A 112 -0.55 14.42 8.69
CA ARG A 112 -1.61 14.85 9.61
C ARG A 112 -1.49 16.32 9.97
N ARG A 113 -0.27 16.80 10.23
CA ARG A 113 -0.01 18.22 10.54
C ARG A 113 -0.39 19.12 9.36
N SER A 114 0.00 18.76 8.14
CA SER A 114 -0.31 19.54 6.93
C SER A 114 -1.81 19.56 6.65
N LEU A 115 -2.50 18.42 6.76
CA LEU A 115 -3.94 18.34 6.57
C LEU A 115 -4.71 19.10 7.65
N PHE A 116 -4.29 19.03 8.91
CA PHE A 116 -4.90 19.79 10.00
C PHE A 116 -4.67 21.30 9.84
N SER A 117 -3.48 21.72 9.40
CA SER A 117 -3.20 23.12 9.06
C SER A 117 -4.10 23.60 7.92
N TYR A 118 -4.22 22.80 6.85
CA TYR A 118 -5.12 23.11 5.73
C TYR A 118 -6.58 23.22 6.17
N LEU A 119 -7.04 22.31 7.03
CA LEU A 119 -8.41 22.30 7.54
C LEU A 119 -8.78 23.62 8.24
N GLN A 120 -7.86 24.19 9.04
CA GLN A 120 -8.10 25.45 9.76
C GLN A 120 -8.37 26.66 8.86
N HIS A 121 -8.04 26.58 7.56
CA HIS A 121 -8.28 27.65 6.60
C HIS A 121 -9.69 27.58 5.97
N HIS A 122 -10.52 26.59 6.32
CA HIS A 122 -11.90 26.51 5.85
C HIS A 122 -12.82 27.49 6.59
N SER A 123 -13.90 27.89 5.91
CA SER A 123 -14.91 28.80 6.47
C SER A 123 -15.62 28.22 7.70
N HIS A 124 -16.11 29.10 8.59
CA HIS A 124 -16.92 28.67 9.74
C HIS A 124 -18.15 27.84 9.32
N ARG A 125 -18.79 28.19 8.20
CA ARG A 125 -19.91 27.42 7.61
C ARG A 125 -19.52 25.97 7.32
N TYR A 126 -18.28 25.73 6.85
CA TYR A 126 -17.79 24.38 6.60
C TYR A 126 -17.76 23.55 7.89
N PHE A 127 -17.25 24.11 8.99
CA PHE A 127 -17.20 23.45 10.29
C PHE A 127 -18.57 23.19 10.93
N ILE A 128 -19.57 24.06 10.70
CA ILE A 128 -20.94 23.79 11.14
C ILE A 128 -21.56 22.63 10.34
N SER A 129 -21.26 22.55 9.04
CA SER A 129 -21.84 21.53 8.15
C SER A 129 -21.22 20.13 8.24
N HIS A 130 -20.06 19.98 8.89
CA HIS A 130 -19.34 18.71 8.98
C HIS A 130 -18.97 18.39 10.42
N PHE A 131 -19.34 17.20 10.89
CA PHE A 131 -18.98 16.75 12.23
C PHE A 131 -17.45 16.67 12.41
N ALA A 132 -16.95 17.22 13.52
CA ALA A 132 -15.52 17.22 13.85
C ALA A 132 -14.92 15.80 13.85
N GLY A 133 -15.67 14.79 14.33
CA GLY A 133 -15.24 13.39 14.30
C GLY A 133 -15.02 12.85 12.89
N SER A 134 -15.89 13.20 11.93
CA SER A 134 -15.73 12.81 10.52
C SER A 134 -14.47 13.44 9.90
N LEU A 135 -14.24 14.72 10.18
CA LEU A 135 -13.05 15.44 9.70
C LEU A 135 -11.76 14.83 10.28
N ALA A 136 -11.74 14.53 11.58
CA ALA A 136 -10.60 13.87 12.23
C ALA A 136 -10.32 12.48 11.64
N ASN A 137 -11.38 11.68 11.41
CA ASN A 137 -11.27 10.36 10.79
C ASN A 137 -10.70 10.46 9.37
N ARG A 138 -11.15 11.41 8.55
CA ARG A 138 -10.62 11.63 7.20
C ARG A 138 -9.13 11.96 7.21
N ILE A 139 -8.67 12.80 8.14
CA ILE A 139 -7.24 13.12 8.30
C ILE A 139 -6.44 11.86 8.67
N ALA A 140 -6.96 11.06 9.60
CA ALA A 140 -6.31 9.81 10.01
C ALA A 140 -6.25 8.80 8.87
N GLU A 141 -7.34 8.63 8.12
CA GLU A 141 -7.47 7.70 7.00
C GLU A 141 -6.54 8.05 5.84
N VAL A 142 -6.46 9.33 5.43
CA VAL A 142 -5.54 9.77 4.37
C VAL A 142 -4.09 9.50 4.77
N SER A 143 -3.73 9.77 6.03
CA SER A 143 -2.39 9.51 6.57
C SER A 143 -2.05 8.02 6.57
N MET A 144 -2.98 7.15 6.97
CA MET A 144 -2.81 5.71 6.94
C MET A 144 -2.72 5.17 5.50
N SER A 145 -3.59 5.65 4.61
CA SER A 145 -3.66 5.23 3.22
C SER A 145 -2.40 5.59 2.44
N CYS A 146 -1.81 6.76 2.69
CA CYS A 146 -0.50 7.10 2.12
C CYS A 146 0.58 6.13 2.60
N MET A 147 0.58 5.75 3.88
CA MET A 147 1.55 4.77 4.38
C MET A 147 1.36 3.39 3.74
N HIS A 148 0.12 2.92 3.59
CA HIS A 148 -0.17 1.66 2.92
C HIS A 148 0.23 1.71 1.44
N ALA A 149 -0.06 2.80 0.73
CA ALA A 149 0.36 2.97 -0.65
C ALA A 149 1.89 2.92 -0.79
N LEU A 150 2.62 3.57 0.11
CA LEU A 150 4.09 3.52 0.12
C LEU A 150 4.60 2.09 0.35
N TRP A 151 4.01 1.37 1.31
CA TRP A 151 4.34 -0.03 1.57
C TRP A 151 4.11 -0.88 0.31
N THR A 152 2.92 -0.83 -0.26
CA THR A 152 2.55 -1.65 -1.42
C THR A 152 3.39 -1.34 -2.65
N ILE A 153 3.68 -0.07 -2.92
CA ILE A 153 4.56 0.31 -4.04
C ILE A 153 5.97 -0.26 -3.84
N THR A 154 6.48 -0.22 -2.61
CA THR A 154 7.89 -0.53 -2.31
C THR A 154 8.13 -2.03 -2.12
N PHE A 155 7.23 -2.74 -1.46
CA PHE A 155 7.43 -4.14 -1.07
C PHE A 155 6.65 -5.14 -1.92
N ASP A 156 5.59 -4.70 -2.61
CA ASP A 156 4.81 -5.59 -3.47
C ASP A 156 5.16 -5.33 -4.94
N PHE A 157 4.96 -4.10 -5.43
CA PHE A 157 5.12 -3.79 -6.86
C PHE A 157 6.58 -3.67 -7.32
N TYR A 158 7.42 -2.95 -6.56
CA TYR A 158 8.81 -2.73 -6.94
C TYR A 158 9.61 -4.04 -7.15
N PRO A 159 9.64 -4.98 -6.18
CA PRO A 159 10.33 -6.25 -6.38
C PRO A 159 9.65 -7.12 -7.45
N LEU A 160 8.32 -7.06 -7.60
CA LEU A 160 7.62 -7.77 -8.67
C LEU A 160 8.07 -7.31 -10.06
N ILE A 161 8.18 -5.98 -10.27
CA ILE A 161 8.63 -5.40 -11.54
C ILE A 161 10.08 -5.81 -11.83
N ILE A 162 10.98 -5.70 -10.85
CA ILE A 162 12.39 -6.09 -11.02
C ILE A 162 12.50 -7.58 -11.37
N LYS A 163 11.88 -8.46 -10.58
CA LYS A 163 11.93 -9.91 -10.79
C LYS A 163 11.37 -10.29 -12.15
N SER A 164 10.23 -9.71 -12.54
CA SER A 164 9.60 -9.98 -13.84
C SER A 164 10.47 -9.50 -15.01
N ALA A 165 11.06 -8.30 -14.90
CA ALA A 165 11.93 -7.75 -15.93
C ALA A 165 13.20 -8.59 -16.10
N VAL A 166 13.86 -8.95 -14.99
CA VAL A 166 15.09 -9.77 -15.04
C VAL A 166 14.77 -11.18 -15.54
N ALA A 167 13.67 -11.80 -15.10
CA ALA A 167 13.25 -13.09 -15.59
C ALA A 167 13.01 -13.08 -17.11
N LEU A 168 12.34 -12.06 -17.64
CA LEU A 168 12.16 -11.89 -19.09
C LEU A 168 13.49 -11.75 -19.81
N ILE A 169 14.41 -10.90 -19.33
CA ILE A 169 15.72 -10.71 -19.94
C ILE A 169 16.51 -12.02 -19.98
N ILE A 170 16.58 -12.77 -18.87
CA ILE A 170 17.28 -14.06 -18.83
C ILE A 170 16.64 -15.05 -19.81
N LEU A 171 15.31 -15.08 -19.88
CA LEU A 171 14.58 -16.00 -20.73
C LEU A 171 14.76 -15.67 -22.22
N PHE A 172 14.77 -14.39 -22.61
CA PHE A 172 15.06 -13.97 -23.98
C PHE A 172 16.46 -14.40 -24.44
N ASN A 173 17.44 -14.40 -23.53
CA ASN A 173 18.80 -14.88 -23.83
C ASN A 173 18.89 -16.41 -23.92
N THR A 174 17.99 -17.13 -23.25
CA THR A 174 18.04 -18.61 -23.17
C THR A 174 17.17 -19.28 -24.24
N SER A 175 15.94 -18.80 -24.42
CA SER A 175 14.97 -19.34 -25.37
C SER A 175 13.91 -18.28 -25.71
N GLY A 176 13.89 -17.82 -26.97
CA GLY A 176 12.91 -16.85 -27.45
C GLY A 176 11.45 -17.31 -27.30
N ASP A 177 11.17 -18.60 -27.51
CA ASP A 177 9.80 -19.15 -27.46
C ASP A 177 9.20 -19.05 -26.05
N LEU A 178 9.94 -19.51 -25.04
CA LEU A 178 9.52 -19.39 -23.64
C LEU A 178 9.37 -17.91 -23.23
N ALA A 179 10.24 -17.02 -23.71
CA ALA A 179 10.16 -15.59 -23.43
C ALA A 179 8.89 -14.97 -24.02
N MET A 180 8.48 -15.37 -25.23
CA MET A 180 7.23 -14.93 -25.84
C MET A 180 6.01 -15.42 -25.04
N VAL A 181 6.00 -16.69 -24.61
CA VAL A 181 4.90 -17.24 -23.80
C VAL A 181 4.76 -16.47 -22.48
N LEU A 182 5.86 -16.23 -21.77
CA LEU A 182 5.86 -15.46 -20.52
C LEU A 182 5.43 -14.01 -20.75
N SER A 183 5.89 -13.37 -21.83
CA SER A 183 5.53 -12.00 -22.17
C SER A 183 4.04 -11.86 -22.47
N LEU A 184 3.48 -12.81 -23.23
CA LEU A 184 2.05 -12.85 -23.53
C LEU A 184 1.24 -13.02 -22.24
N TRP A 185 1.66 -13.93 -21.37
CA TRP A 185 1.02 -14.16 -20.08
C TRP A 185 1.03 -12.90 -19.20
N LEU A 186 2.17 -12.21 -19.08
CA LEU A 186 2.28 -10.96 -18.34
C LEU A 186 1.39 -9.86 -18.93
N GLY A 187 1.31 -9.77 -20.26
CA GLY A 187 0.43 -8.84 -20.95
C GLY A 187 -1.05 -9.08 -20.63
N ILE A 188 -1.50 -10.34 -20.69
CA ILE A 188 -2.87 -10.74 -20.31
C ILE A 188 -3.13 -10.41 -18.84
N TYR A 189 -2.20 -10.75 -17.95
CA TYR A 189 -2.34 -10.49 -16.52
C TYR A 189 -2.49 -9.00 -16.22
N ILE A 190 -1.65 -8.14 -16.81
CA ILE A 190 -1.71 -6.68 -16.65
C ILE A 190 -3.03 -6.14 -17.20
N TYR A 191 -3.46 -6.62 -18.37
CA TYR A 191 -4.70 -6.19 -19.01
C TYR A 191 -5.94 -6.51 -18.16
N VAL A 192 -6.05 -7.77 -17.69
CA VAL A 192 -7.15 -8.20 -16.82
C VAL A 192 -7.12 -7.42 -15.52
N SER A 193 -5.95 -7.30 -14.89
CA SER A 193 -5.79 -6.53 -13.65
C SER A 193 -6.21 -5.07 -13.81
N TYR A 194 -5.88 -4.42 -14.94
CA TYR A 194 -6.28 -3.06 -15.22
C TYR A 194 -7.81 -2.90 -15.36
N ILE A 195 -8.47 -3.81 -16.07
CA ILE A 195 -9.93 -3.79 -16.22
C ILE A 195 -10.61 -3.98 -14.87
N LEU A 196 -10.16 -4.97 -14.07
CA LEU A 196 -10.71 -5.24 -12.75
C LEU A 196 -10.48 -4.06 -11.80
N ALA A 197 -9.28 -3.46 -11.79
CA ALA A 197 -8.98 -2.28 -10.99
C ALA A 197 -9.88 -1.08 -11.37
N LYS A 198 -10.09 -0.85 -12.67
CA LYS A 198 -10.97 0.22 -13.15
C LYS A 198 -12.42 0.01 -12.70
N ARG A 199 -12.94 -1.22 -12.77
CA ARG A 199 -14.29 -1.55 -12.29
C ARG A 199 -14.39 -1.39 -10.79
N CYS A 200 -13.45 -1.98 -10.04
CA CYS A 200 -13.39 -1.92 -8.59
C CYS A 200 -13.37 -0.47 -8.06
N ARG A 201 -12.72 0.46 -8.78
CA ARG A 201 -12.72 1.87 -8.41
C ARG A 201 -14.12 2.49 -8.38
N SER A 202 -15.01 2.14 -9.30
CA SER A 202 -16.39 2.65 -9.31
C SER A 202 -17.17 2.11 -8.11
N TYR A 203 -17.19 0.78 -7.95
CA TYR A 203 -17.87 0.13 -6.82
C TYR A 203 -17.34 0.62 -5.47
N SER A 204 -16.03 0.83 -5.34
CA SER A 204 -15.43 1.38 -4.11
C SER A 204 -15.93 2.80 -3.78
N GLN A 205 -16.25 3.62 -4.79
CA GLN A 205 -16.80 4.96 -4.57
C GLN A 205 -18.25 4.89 -4.11
N ASP A 206 -19.06 4.05 -4.74
CA ASP A 206 -20.46 3.85 -4.40
C ASP A 206 -20.60 3.26 -2.99
N PHE A 207 -19.83 2.22 -2.68
CA PHE A 207 -19.74 1.64 -1.34
C PHE A 207 -19.29 2.65 -0.28
N ALA A 208 -18.25 3.46 -0.57
CA ALA A 208 -17.79 4.49 0.37
C ALA A 208 -18.85 5.57 0.63
N ALA A 209 -19.65 5.92 -0.39
CA ALA A 209 -20.76 6.86 -0.24
C ALA A 209 -21.88 6.28 0.63
N ALA A 210 -22.28 5.02 0.39
CA ALA A 210 -23.28 4.31 1.20
C ALA A 210 -22.82 4.19 2.67
N ARG A 211 -21.58 3.77 2.90
CA ARG A 211 -20.98 3.68 4.24
C ARG A 211 -20.91 5.01 4.97
N SER A 212 -20.59 6.10 4.27
CA SER A 212 -20.58 7.43 4.86
C SER A 212 -21.99 7.87 5.28
N LEU A 213 -23.03 7.47 4.53
CA LEU A 213 -24.42 7.75 4.85
C LEU A 213 -24.86 6.99 6.10
N VAL A 214 -24.60 5.68 6.17
CA VAL A 214 -24.89 4.85 7.36
C VAL A 214 -24.18 5.40 8.59
N THR A 215 -22.90 5.73 8.48
CA THR A 215 -22.14 6.34 9.59
C THR A 215 -22.77 7.64 10.06
N GLY A 216 -23.25 8.48 9.15
CA GLY A 216 -23.98 9.70 9.49
C GLY A 216 -25.26 9.44 10.27
N LYS A 217 -26.04 8.42 9.87
CA LYS A 217 -27.27 8.00 10.57
C LYS A 217 -26.98 7.47 11.97
N ILE A 218 -25.94 6.65 12.13
CA ILE A 218 -25.53 6.14 13.45
C ILE A 218 -25.15 7.30 14.38
N VAL A 219 -24.35 8.26 13.91
CA VAL A 219 -23.94 9.43 14.72
C VAL A 219 -25.17 10.26 15.15
N ASP A 220 -26.14 10.44 14.25
CA ASP A 220 -27.38 11.16 14.55
C ASP A 220 -28.23 10.45 15.63
N SER A 221 -28.48 9.14 15.47
CA SER A 221 -29.21 8.34 16.46
C SER A 221 -28.50 8.31 17.82
N VAL A 222 -27.16 8.24 17.85
CA VAL A 222 -26.37 8.30 19.09
C VAL A 222 -26.46 9.70 19.74
N THR A 223 -26.38 10.77 18.96
CA THR A 223 -26.50 12.15 19.45
C THR A 223 -27.89 12.41 20.04
N ASN A 224 -28.92 11.83 19.45
CA ASN A 224 -30.32 12.00 19.84
C ASN A 224 -30.89 10.83 20.68
N VAL A 225 -30.03 9.97 21.25
CA VAL A 225 -30.45 8.73 21.93
C VAL A 225 -31.39 8.99 23.11
N MET A 226 -31.25 10.12 23.80
CA MET A 226 -32.13 10.47 24.91
C MET A 226 -33.56 10.77 24.44
N ASN A 227 -33.71 11.43 23.30
CA ASN A 227 -35.01 11.71 22.70
C ASN A 227 -35.70 10.41 22.28
N ALA A 228 -34.97 9.49 21.64
CA ALA A 228 -35.50 8.18 21.27
C ALA A 228 -36.02 7.39 22.49
N LYS A 229 -35.29 7.45 23.62
CA LYS A 229 -35.71 6.82 24.89
C LYS A 229 -36.94 7.47 25.50
N MET A 230 -37.06 8.79 25.47
CA MET A 230 -38.23 9.51 26.03
C MET A 230 -39.54 9.14 25.32
N PHE A 231 -39.49 8.80 24.03
CA PHE A 231 -40.67 8.44 23.23
C PHE A 231 -40.88 6.93 23.08
N ALA A 232 -40.10 6.08 23.78
CA ALA A 232 -40.15 4.62 23.67
C ALA A 232 -40.07 4.08 22.21
N ARG A 233 -39.40 4.81 21.30
CA ARG A 233 -39.31 4.48 19.86
C ARG A 233 -38.09 3.62 19.49
N ARG A 234 -37.66 2.73 20.37
CA ARG A 234 -36.43 1.97 20.16
C ARG A 234 -36.51 1.07 18.92
N GLU A 235 -37.57 0.29 18.77
CA GLU A 235 -37.74 -0.63 17.62
C GLU A 235 -37.78 0.14 16.29
N TYR A 236 -38.45 1.28 16.25
CA TYR A 236 -38.50 2.13 15.06
C TYR A 236 -37.11 2.64 14.62
N GLU A 237 -36.26 3.05 15.57
CA GLU A 237 -34.89 3.49 15.26
C GLU A 237 -34.01 2.31 14.79
N GLU A 238 -34.20 1.12 15.35
CA GLU A 238 -33.50 -0.10 14.93
C GLU A 238 -33.90 -0.51 13.49
N ASP A 239 -35.19 -0.51 13.18
CA ASP A 239 -35.70 -0.82 11.82
C ASP A 239 -35.21 0.23 10.81
N TYR A 240 -35.31 1.51 11.15
CA TYR A 240 -34.85 2.62 10.30
C TYR A 240 -33.35 2.52 9.99
N LEU A 241 -32.52 2.15 10.96
CA LEU A 241 -31.09 1.94 10.73
C LEU A 241 -30.83 0.69 9.87
N THR A 242 -31.61 -0.38 10.08
CA THR A 242 -31.50 -1.63 9.32
C THR A 242 -31.71 -1.42 7.83
N ASP A 243 -32.66 -0.57 7.43
CA ASP A 243 -32.89 -0.22 6.02
C ASP A 243 -31.64 0.40 5.36
N TYR A 244 -30.93 1.28 6.08
CA TYR A 244 -29.68 1.86 5.57
C TYR A 244 -28.52 0.87 5.55
N LEU A 245 -28.46 -0.04 6.51
CA LEU A 245 -27.47 -1.11 6.52
C LEU A 245 -27.66 -2.07 5.34
N ASN A 246 -28.90 -2.44 5.03
CA ASN A 246 -29.23 -3.24 3.85
C ASN A 246 -28.78 -2.52 2.57
N HIS A 247 -29.05 -1.21 2.46
CA HIS A 247 -28.56 -0.42 1.34
C HIS A 247 -27.02 -0.40 1.25
N GLU A 248 -26.28 -0.32 2.37
CA GLU A 248 -24.81 -0.43 2.33
C GLU A 248 -24.33 -1.80 1.82
N VAL A 249 -25.01 -2.90 2.20
CA VAL A 249 -24.70 -4.25 1.73
C VAL A 249 -24.98 -4.41 0.23
N ASP A 250 -26.09 -3.87 -0.26
CA ASP A 250 -26.46 -3.94 -1.68
C ASP A 250 -25.43 -3.23 -2.58
N HIS A 251 -24.78 -2.17 -2.08
CA HIS A 251 -23.70 -1.48 -2.79
C HIS A 251 -22.32 -2.13 -2.62
N ALA A 252 -22.21 -3.16 -1.77
CA ALA A 252 -20.97 -3.91 -1.54
C ALA A 252 -20.82 -5.15 -2.43
N LEU A 253 -21.94 -5.69 -2.93
CA LEU A 253 -22.03 -6.92 -3.73
C LEU A 253 -22.02 -6.63 -5.24
#